data_AF-A0A327TEB1-F1
#
_entry.id   AF-A0A327TEB1-F1
#
_cell.length_a   1.000
_cell.length_b   1.000
_cell.length_c   1.000
_cell.angle_alpha   90.00
_cell.angle_beta   90.00
_cell.angle_gamma   90.00
#
_symmetry.space_group_name_H-M   'P 1'
#
loop_
_entity.id
_entity.type
_entity.pdbx_description
1 polymer ?
#
loop_
_entity_poly.entity_id
_entity_poly.type
_entity_poly.pdbx_seq_one_letter_code
_entity_poly.pdbx_strand_id
1 'polypeptide(L)'
;MDDAPVPRLFENRFPERVGPVDPCDCVRARRARFHGERQDVSAPGWLRLLELVEEAAADGREEFAPLKELTDEQRRQVVTLPAGIGRLTRVRHLHLYRSNLVRLPPEIGGMRALEEFTPYTSYRLHWFPYELARLPLLRRSTVSTRAVFGNPGTRPPFPVLAEPSPGADLRALDPGVWGAESVGACSVCDGPVAGAAGLHQAWISLRTSGRDVLPLLVNACSRECLAALPSPPEGYLPGPHRGRGLDGLLATAELELFADSSQLHVRDADSDEDLLGAWTAQARADGLVPARRGVGVGTVGEGGVEVTVEVFAAEPGADHGAFEQVVEATIEAPSGRVAVLSPTGHLPDAEFFDLPPGPVRVRASRAAPAAGRGAAERLRVRLWPVAGQEGPRVFRRRG
;
A
#
# COMPACT_ATOMS: atom_id res chain seq x y z
N MET A 1 18.98 9.89 25.49
CA MET A 1 19.08 8.45 25.73
C MET A 1 17.72 7.91 25.32
N ASP A 2 17.56 7.76 24.01
CA ASP A 2 16.29 7.40 23.38
C ASP A 2 15.96 5.96 23.71
N ASP A 3 14.86 5.78 24.43
CA ASP A 3 14.31 4.48 24.76
C ASP A 3 13.66 3.93 23.48
N ALA A 4 14.39 3.09 22.75
CA ALA A 4 13.85 2.40 21.59
C ALA A 4 12.61 1.59 22.03
N PRO A 5 11.48 1.66 21.29
CA PRO A 5 10.26 1.00 21.72
C PRO A 5 10.49 -0.51 21.88
N VAL A 6 10.41 -0.99 23.12
CA VAL A 6 10.51 -2.42 23.45
C VAL A 6 9.39 -3.16 22.70
N PRO A 7 9.72 -4.21 21.91
CA PRO A 7 8.72 -5.01 21.21
C PRO A 7 7.67 -5.53 22.20
N ARG A 8 6.41 -5.13 22.03
CA ARG A 8 5.32 -5.61 22.88
C ARG A 8 4.92 -7.01 22.45
N LEU A 9 5.24 -8.01 23.29
CA LEU A 9 4.50 -9.27 23.34
C LEU A 9 3.04 -8.90 23.61
N PHE A 10 2.17 -9.06 22.61
CA PHE A 10 0.76 -8.74 22.78
C PHE A 10 0.09 -9.87 23.56
N GLU A 11 -0.18 -9.65 24.85
CA GLU A 11 -1.19 -10.40 25.56
C GLU A 11 -2.56 -10.15 24.90
N ASN A 12 -3.26 -11.25 24.62
CA ASN A 12 -4.52 -11.36 23.92
C ASN A 12 -5.61 -10.43 24.50
N ARG A 13 -6.15 -9.50 23.70
CA ARG A 13 -7.17 -8.51 24.12
C ARG A 13 -8.61 -8.82 23.66
N PHE A 14 -8.93 -10.01 23.13
CA PHE A 14 -10.20 -10.24 22.43
C PHE A 14 -11.09 -11.33 23.07
N PRO A 15 -12.15 -10.95 23.83
CA PRO A 15 -12.96 -11.88 24.65
C PRO A 15 -14.16 -12.57 23.97
N GLU A 16 -14.52 -12.30 22.70
CA GLU A 16 -15.79 -12.79 22.12
C GLU A 16 -15.70 -13.82 20.96
N ARG A 17 -16.75 -14.66 20.85
CA ARG A 17 -16.91 -15.85 19.97
C ARG A 17 -17.08 -15.55 18.47
N VAL A 18 -16.93 -14.29 18.07
CA VAL A 18 -16.88 -13.89 16.66
C VAL A 18 -15.40 -13.66 16.38
N GLY A 19 -14.76 -14.49 15.53
CA GLY A 19 -13.38 -14.22 15.08
C GLY A 19 -13.26 -12.74 14.69
N PRO A 20 -12.12 -12.08 14.93
CA PRO A 20 -12.05 -10.64 15.10
C PRO A 20 -12.78 -9.91 13.97
N VAL A 21 -13.93 -9.35 14.32
CA VAL A 21 -14.64 -8.33 13.53
C VAL A 21 -14.07 -6.95 13.88
N ASP A 22 -12.91 -6.90 14.53
CA ASP A 22 -12.23 -5.64 14.77
C ASP A 22 -11.52 -5.22 13.47
N PRO A 23 -11.87 -4.07 12.88
CA PRO A 23 -11.05 -3.53 11.80
C PRO A 23 -9.66 -3.31 12.37
N CYS A 24 -8.66 -4.06 11.90
CA CYS A 24 -7.28 -3.68 12.18
C CYS A 24 -7.14 -2.20 11.79
N ASP A 25 -6.40 -1.44 12.59
CA ASP A 25 -6.10 -0.06 12.21
C ASP A 25 -5.08 0.02 11.08
N CYS A 26 -4.66 -1.15 10.56
CA CYS A 26 -3.61 -1.33 9.60
C CYS A 26 -3.97 -0.86 8.18
N VAL A 27 -5.27 -0.67 7.91
CA VAL A 27 -5.79 0.01 6.72
C VAL A 27 -6.79 1.09 7.20
N ARG A 28 -6.26 2.22 7.68
CA ARG A 28 -7.07 3.40 8.07
C ARG A 28 -6.67 4.60 7.23
N ALA A 29 -7.66 5.40 6.82
CA ALA A 29 -7.46 6.70 6.17
C ALA A 29 -6.38 6.68 5.07
N ARG A 30 -6.45 5.68 4.17
CA ARG A 30 -5.55 5.53 3.00
C ARG A 30 -4.06 5.32 3.34
N ARG A 31 -3.73 4.95 4.58
CA ARG A 31 -2.40 4.46 4.98
C ARG A 31 -2.45 2.96 5.27
N ALA A 32 -1.50 2.22 4.71
CA ALA A 32 -1.30 0.80 5.00
C ALA A 32 0.00 0.61 5.78
N ARG A 33 -0.02 -0.27 6.78
CA ARG A 33 1.17 -0.68 7.53
C ARG A 33 1.21 -2.19 7.74
N PHE A 34 2.39 -2.72 8.01
CA PHE A 34 2.52 -4.09 8.46
C PHE A 34 1.96 -4.26 9.87
N HIS A 35 1.55 -5.50 10.14
CA HIS A 35 1.28 -6.01 11.46
C HIS A 35 2.63 -6.25 12.20
N GLY A 36 2.79 -5.62 13.36
CA GLY A 36 4.00 -5.72 14.20
C GLY A 36 3.98 -6.84 15.24
N GLU A 37 2.90 -7.61 15.29
CA GLU A 37 2.69 -8.67 16.27
C GLU A 37 3.78 -9.74 16.16
N ARG A 38 4.41 -10.16 17.26
CA ARG A 38 5.33 -11.31 17.29
C ARG A 38 4.61 -12.54 17.83
N GLN A 39 4.97 -13.72 17.33
CA GLN A 39 4.39 -14.96 17.83
C GLN A 39 4.99 -15.29 19.20
N ASP A 40 4.15 -15.41 20.22
CA ASP A 40 4.56 -16.02 21.49
C ASP A 40 4.74 -17.53 21.27
N VAL A 41 6.00 -17.97 21.28
CA VAL A 41 6.37 -19.37 21.05
C VAL A 41 6.21 -20.25 22.29
N SER A 42 5.86 -19.66 23.44
CA SER A 42 5.56 -20.38 24.68
C SER A 42 4.06 -20.64 24.88
N ALA A 43 3.20 -19.98 24.09
CA ALA A 43 1.76 -20.06 24.23
C ALA A 43 1.21 -21.48 23.97
N PRO A 44 0.22 -21.96 24.75
CA PRO A 44 -0.36 -23.30 24.56
C PRO A 44 -0.90 -23.56 23.14
N GLY A 45 -1.49 -22.56 22.50
CA GLY A 45 -1.98 -22.67 21.13
C GLY A 45 -0.87 -22.82 20.09
N TRP A 46 0.27 -22.17 20.32
CA TRP A 46 1.45 -22.33 19.47
C TRP A 46 2.08 -23.72 19.63
N LEU A 47 2.27 -24.16 20.87
CA LEU A 47 2.81 -25.49 21.16
C LEU A 47 1.93 -26.59 20.54
N ARG A 48 0.61 -26.48 20.67
CA ARG A 48 -0.31 -27.43 20.01
C ARG A 48 -0.22 -27.37 18.49
N LEU A 49 -0.05 -26.19 17.89
CA LEU A 49 0.13 -26.07 16.44
C LEU A 49 1.44 -26.74 15.98
N LEU A 50 2.52 -26.65 16.74
CA LEU A 50 3.77 -27.35 16.44
C LEU A 50 3.56 -28.87 16.44
N GLU A 51 2.89 -29.41 17.45
CA GLU A 51 2.54 -30.84 17.52
C GLU A 51 1.74 -31.28 16.29
N LEU A 52 0.69 -30.54 15.92
CA LEU A 52 -0.14 -30.83 14.75
C LEU A 52 0.67 -30.86 13.44
N VAL A 53 1.66 -29.97 13.30
CA VAL A 53 2.56 -29.97 12.14
C VAL A 53 3.47 -31.19 12.14
N GLU A 54 4.01 -31.61 13.28
CA GLU A 54 4.82 -32.83 13.37
C GLU A 54 3.98 -34.09 13.10
N GLU A 55 2.77 -34.17 13.65
CA GLU A 55 1.82 -35.26 13.40
C GLU A 55 1.50 -35.37 11.90
N ALA A 56 1.17 -34.25 11.24
CA ALA A 56 0.87 -34.22 9.81
C ALA A 56 2.10 -34.54 8.94
N ALA A 57 3.31 -34.17 9.38
CA ALA A 57 4.54 -34.54 8.70
C ALA A 57 4.81 -36.05 8.81
N ALA A 58 4.53 -36.64 9.97
CA ALA A 58 4.77 -38.05 10.26
C ALA A 58 3.76 -38.98 9.55
N ASP A 59 2.47 -38.62 9.54
CA ASP A 59 1.43 -39.44 8.92
C ASP A 59 1.27 -39.19 7.42
N GLY A 60 1.79 -38.08 6.90
CA GLY A 60 1.77 -37.74 5.48
C GLY A 60 0.37 -37.46 4.93
N ARG A 61 -0.56 -37.00 5.78
CA ARG A 61 -1.93 -36.65 5.36
C ARG A 61 -1.95 -35.65 4.21
N GLU A 62 -2.93 -35.80 3.33
CA GLU A 62 -3.12 -34.89 2.19
C GLU A 62 -3.91 -33.63 2.56
N GLU A 63 -4.63 -33.62 3.68
CA GLU A 63 -5.38 -32.46 4.17
C GLU A 63 -4.86 -32.00 5.52
N PHE A 64 -4.64 -30.69 5.66
CA PHE A 64 -4.21 -30.08 6.90
C PHE A 64 -5.10 -28.89 7.25
N ALA A 65 -5.84 -29.01 8.35
CA ALA A 65 -6.77 -28.00 8.85
C ALA A 65 -6.53 -27.73 10.35
N PRO A 66 -5.32 -27.29 10.74
CA PRO A 66 -4.87 -27.30 12.12
C PRO A 66 -5.76 -26.45 13.03
N LEU A 67 -6.29 -25.34 12.49
CA LEU A 67 -7.13 -24.44 13.28
C LEU A 67 -8.43 -25.11 13.72
N LYS A 68 -8.92 -26.16 13.06
CA LYS A 68 -10.11 -26.90 13.53
C LYS A 68 -9.82 -27.69 14.80
N GLU A 69 -8.57 -28.07 15.02
CA GLU A 69 -8.11 -28.91 16.14
C GLU A 69 -7.66 -28.07 17.35
N LEU A 70 -7.63 -26.75 17.22
CA LEU A 70 -7.36 -25.82 18.32
C LEU A 70 -8.68 -25.36 18.97
N THR A 71 -8.65 -25.15 20.29
CA THR A 71 -9.73 -24.43 20.99
C THR A 71 -9.80 -22.97 20.54
N ASP A 72 -10.92 -22.27 20.78
CA ASP A 72 -11.05 -20.85 20.43
C ASP A 72 -9.95 -19.99 21.09
N GLU A 73 -9.56 -20.32 22.32
CA GLU A 73 -8.47 -19.62 23.02
C GLU A 73 -7.11 -19.88 22.38
N GLN A 74 -6.80 -21.14 22.08
CA GLN A 74 -5.56 -21.51 21.39
C GLN A 74 -5.46 -20.86 20.01
N ARG A 75 -6.56 -20.75 19.26
CA ARG A 75 -6.57 -20.07 17.95
C ARG A 75 -6.24 -18.59 18.05
N ARG A 76 -6.61 -17.90 19.14
CA ARG A 76 -6.31 -16.48 19.36
C ARG A 76 -4.83 -16.23 19.65
N GLN A 77 -4.11 -17.25 20.09
CA GLN A 77 -2.68 -17.18 20.41
C GLN A 77 -1.78 -17.36 19.18
N VAL A 78 -2.35 -17.64 18.00
CA VAL A 78 -1.59 -17.93 16.77
C VAL A 78 -1.75 -16.78 15.77
N VAL A 79 -0.66 -16.06 15.52
CA VAL A 79 -0.60 -14.92 14.58
C VAL A 79 0.23 -15.19 13.32
N THR A 80 0.98 -16.29 13.29
CA THR A 80 1.71 -16.81 12.11
C THR A 80 1.68 -18.35 12.12
N LEU A 81 2.08 -18.99 11.01
CA LEU A 81 2.40 -20.43 11.01
C LEU A 81 3.87 -20.66 11.38
N PRO A 82 4.23 -21.83 11.94
CA PRO A 82 5.61 -22.21 12.17
C PRO A 82 6.36 -22.50 10.87
N ALA A 83 7.66 -22.19 10.85
CA ALA A 83 8.56 -22.52 9.73
C ALA A 83 8.51 -24.01 9.36
N GLY A 84 8.26 -24.88 10.35
CA GLY A 84 8.08 -26.32 10.16
C GLY A 84 6.97 -26.72 9.18
N ILE A 85 6.05 -25.81 8.82
CA ILE A 85 4.98 -26.05 7.83
C ILE A 85 5.54 -26.49 6.47
N GLY A 86 6.75 -26.03 6.10
CA GLY A 86 7.39 -26.39 4.84
C GLY A 86 7.74 -27.88 4.72
N ARG A 87 7.74 -28.64 5.83
CA ARG A 87 7.98 -30.09 5.83
C ARG A 87 6.75 -30.89 5.39
N LEU A 88 5.57 -30.28 5.33
CA LEU A 88 4.32 -30.91 4.91
C LEU A 88 4.27 -31.10 3.38
N THR A 89 5.23 -31.84 2.85
CA THR A 89 5.45 -32.04 1.41
C THR A 89 4.38 -32.91 0.72
N ARG A 90 3.53 -33.59 1.49
CA ARG A 90 2.40 -34.42 1.01
C ARG A 90 1.03 -33.75 1.11
N VAL A 91 0.92 -32.65 1.85
CA VAL A 91 -0.35 -31.94 2.01
C VAL A 91 -0.74 -31.28 0.69
N ARG A 92 -1.91 -31.65 0.18
CA ARG A 92 -2.57 -31.08 -1.00
C ARG A 92 -3.54 -29.95 -0.66
N HIS A 93 -4.22 -30.03 0.48
CA HIS A 93 -5.23 -29.05 0.89
C HIS A 93 -4.85 -28.42 2.23
N LEU A 94 -4.57 -27.11 2.23
CA LEU A 94 -4.29 -26.34 3.45
C LEU A 94 -5.48 -25.43 3.78
N HIS A 95 -6.16 -25.72 4.90
CA HIS A 95 -7.31 -24.96 5.37
C HIS A 95 -6.97 -24.11 6.59
N LEU A 96 -6.96 -22.78 6.41
CA LEU A 96 -6.71 -21.77 7.44
C LEU A 96 -7.94 -20.88 7.66
N TYR A 97 -9.13 -21.46 7.56
CA TYR A 97 -10.39 -20.74 7.67
C TYR A 97 -10.54 -20.05 9.04
N ARG A 98 -10.96 -18.77 9.04
CA ARG A 98 -11.14 -17.94 10.25
C ARG A 98 -9.88 -17.87 11.12
N SER A 99 -8.74 -17.61 10.51
CA SER A 99 -7.48 -17.47 11.25
C SER A 99 -7.29 -16.06 11.80
N ASN A 100 -6.49 -15.96 12.87
CA ASN A 100 -5.95 -14.69 13.40
C ASN A 100 -4.58 -14.37 12.81
N LEU A 101 -4.19 -15.08 11.73
CA LEU A 101 -2.91 -14.93 11.10
C LEU A 101 -2.80 -13.53 10.51
N VAL A 102 -1.68 -12.88 10.78
CA VAL A 102 -1.31 -11.58 10.20
C VAL A 102 -0.22 -11.72 9.13
N ARG A 103 0.48 -12.86 9.12
CA ARG A 103 1.54 -13.21 8.17
C ARG A 103 1.63 -14.73 8.00
N LEU A 104 2.36 -15.16 6.96
CA LEU A 104 2.77 -16.54 6.76
C LEU A 104 4.29 -16.61 6.59
N PRO A 105 4.94 -17.71 7.03
CA PRO A 105 6.37 -17.92 6.85
C PRO A 105 6.71 -18.24 5.38
N PRO A 106 7.87 -17.81 4.86
CA PRO A 106 8.31 -18.15 3.50
C PRO A 106 8.48 -19.67 3.29
N GLU A 107 8.70 -20.43 4.36
CA GLU A 107 8.79 -21.89 4.35
C GLU A 107 7.53 -22.59 3.81
N ILE A 108 6.40 -21.89 3.68
CA ILE A 108 5.22 -22.42 2.97
C ILE A 108 5.54 -22.85 1.52
N GLY A 109 6.57 -22.27 0.89
CA GLY A 109 7.10 -22.72 -0.40
C GLY A 109 7.65 -24.16 -0.42
N GLY A 110 7.89 -24.74 0.77
CA GLY A 110 8.30 -26.14 0.93
C GLY A 110 7.15 -27.16 0.74
N MET A 111 5.89 -26.73 0.77
CA MET A 111 4.72 -27.60 0.62
C MET A 111 4.50 -27.99 -0.86
N ARG A 112 5.42 -28.77 -1.44
CA ARG A 112 5.50 -29.05 -2.90
C ARG A 112 4.26 -29.73 -3.49
N ALA A 113 3.47 -30.44 -2.68
CA ALA A 113 2.21 -31.07 -3.11
C ALA A 113 0.98 -30.17 -2.98
N LEU A 114 1.10 -28.92 -2.51
CA LEU A 114 -0.05 -28.08 -2.23
C LEU A 114 -0.79 -27.71 -3.52
N GLU A 115 -2.07 -28.09 -3.58
CA GLU A 115 -2.98 -27.86 -4.72
C GLU A 115 -4.04 -26.81 -4.39
N GLU A 116 -4.52 -26.77 -3.14
CA GLU A 116 -5.54 -25.83 -2.66
C GLU A 116 -5.12 -25.13 -1.36
N PHE A 117 -5.14 -23.79 -1.40
CA PHE A 117 -4.80 -22.93 -0.26
C PHE A 117 -5.99 -22.04 0.13
N THR A 118 -6.58 -22.29 1.30
CA THR A 118 -7.84 -21.64 1.71
C THR A 118 -7.69 -20.93 3.06
N PRO A 119 -7.18 -19.68 3.08
CA PRO A 119 -7.18 -18.81 4.25
C PRO A 119 -8.46 -17.96 4.38
N TYR A 120 -9.53 -18.31 3.67
CA TYR A 120 -10.77 -17.54 3.62
C TYR A 120 -11.29 -17.12 5.02
N THR A 121 -11.83 -15.91 5.12
CA THR A 121 -12.27 -15.28 6.38
C THR A 121 -11.11 -15.00 7.36
N SER A 122 -9.89 -14.82 6.85
CA SER A 122 -8.75 -14.31 7.63
C SER A 122 -8.54 -12.82 7.31
N TYR A 123 -9.33 -11.95 7.96
CA TYR A 123 -9.39 -10.53 7.61
C TYR A 123 -8.15 -9.71 7.96
N ARG A 124 -7.21 -10.29 8.71
CA ARG A 124 -5.93 -9.67 9.10
C ARG A 124 -4.76 -10.11 8.22
N LEU A 125 -5.00 -11.07 7.32
CA LEU A 125 -4.00 -11.57 6.39
C LEU A 125 -4.10 -10.80 5.07
N HIS A 126 -3.43 -9.65 5.04
CA HIS A 126 -3.52 -8.68 3.94
C HIS A 126 -2.59 -9.00 2.76
N TRP A 127 -1.58 -9.84 2.98
CA TRP A 127 -0.54 -10.17 2.00
C TRP A 127 0.06 -11.55 2.27
N PHE A 128 0.84 -12.05 1.31
CA PHE A 128 1.42 -13.39 1.36
C PHE A 128 2.92 -13.41 0.97
N PRO A 129 3.69 -14.40 1.44
CA PRO A 129 5.07 -14.59 0.98
C PRO A 129 5.11 -14.98 -0.50
N TYR A 130 6.07 -14.43 -1.26
CA TYR A 130 6.24 -14.72 -2.70
C TYR A 130 6.40 -16.21 -3.02
N GLU A 131 6.86 -16.99 -2.06
CA GLU A 131 7.05 -18.43 -2.15
C GLU A 131 5.77 -19.19 -2.54
N LEU A 132 4.57 -18.65 -2.27
CA LEU A 132 3.32 -19.21 -2.79
C LEU A 132 3.24 -19.22 -4.32
N ALA A 133 3.82 -18.22 -5.00
CA ALA A 133 3.85 -18.15 -6.46
C ALA A 133 4.79 -19.19 -7.08
N ARG A 134 5.69 -19.79 -6.29
CA ARG A 134 6.64 -20.81 -6.74
C ARG A 134 6.17 -22.24 -6.47
N LEU A 135 4.98 -22.42 -5.88
CA LEU A 135 4.43 -23.74 -5.64
C LEU A 135 3.98 -24.38 -6.97
N PRO A 136 4.55 -25.53 -7.37
CA PRO A 136 4.38 -26.07 -8.73
C PRO A 136 2.98 -26.63 -9.00
N LEU A 137 2.24 -26.98 -7.94
CA LEU A 137 0.95 -27.65 -8.04
C LEU A 137 -0.22 -26.79 -7.54
N LEU A 138 0.05 -25.56 -7.06
CA LEU A 138 -1.01 -24.71 -6.51
C LEU A 138 -1.94 -24.25 -7.64
N ARG A 139 -3.19 -24.70 -7.60
CA ARG A 139 -4.19 -24.45 -8.65
C ARG A 139 -5.39 -23.69 -8.15
N ARG A 140 -5.67 -23.75 -6.85
CA ARG A 140 -6.80 -23.06 -6.23
C ARG A 140 -6.33 -22.30 -5.00
N SER A 141 -6.76 -21.05 -4.88
CA SER A 141 -6.84 -20.39 -3.59
C SER A 141 -8.24 -19.84 -3.38
N THR A 142 -8.58 -19.60 -2.12
CA THR A 142 -9.78 -18.85 -1.75
C THR A 142 -9.39 -17.85 -0.67
N VAL A 143 -9.17 -16.60 -1.06
CA VAL A 143 -8.79 -15.51 -0.15
C VAL A 143 -9.92 -14.49 -0.01
N SER A 144 -9.96 -13.77 1.11
CA SER A 144 -10.89 -12.66 1.30
C SER A 144 -10.39 -11.43 0.54
N THR A 145 -10.79 -11.27 -0.72
CA THR A 145 -10.29 -10.20 -1.62
C THR A 145 -10.48 -8.78 -1.07
N ARG A 146 -11.49 -8.54 -0.22
CA ARG A 146 -11.68 -7.24 0.44
C ARG A 146 -10.60 -6.89 1.46
N ALA A 147 -9.90 -7.89 2.00
CA ALA A 147 -8.84 -7.71 2.98
C ALA A 147 -7.46 -7.57 2.35
N VAL A 148 -7.20 -8.10 1.16
CA VAL A 148 -5.84 -8.12 0.60
C VAL A 148 -5.44 -6.80 -0.05
N PHE A 149 -4.18 -6.39 0.12
CA PHE A 149 -3.62 -5.18 -0.50
C PHE A 149 -3.75 -5.20 -2.02
N GLY A 150 -3.93 -4.03 -2.64
CA GLY A 150 -3.96 -3.89 -4.10
C GLY A 150 -5.17 -4.51 -4.79
N ASN A 151 -6.16 -5.03 -4.06
CA ASN A 151 -7.38 -5.56 -4.66
C ASN A 151 -8.11 -4.49 -5.49
N PRO A 152 -8.42 -4.69 -6.78
CA PRO A 152 -9.00 -3.65 -7.65
C PRO A 152 -10.36 -3.11 -7.17
N GLY A 153 -11.15 -3.93 -6.47
CA GLY A 153 -12.50 -3.57 -6.03
C GLY A 153 -12.55 -2.65 -4.80
N THR A 154 -11.64 -2.85 -3.84
CA THR A 154 -11.58 -2.05 -2.59
C THR A 154 -10.36 -1.13 -2.52
N ARG A 155 -9.36 -1.37 -3.39
CA ARG A 155 -8.08 -0.68 -3.52
C ARG A 155 -7.38 -0.32 -2.20
N PRO A 156 -7.29 -1.23 -1.20
CA PRO A 156 -6.46 -0.98 -0.04
C PRO A 156 -5.00 -0.77 -0.51
N PRO A 157 -4.33 0.30 -0.05
CA PRO A 157 -2.98 0.60 -0.47
C PRO A 157 -2.00 -0.46 0.06
N PHE A 158 -0.81 -0.49 -0.52
CA PHE A 158 0.28 -1.31 0.00
C PHE A 158 1.08 -0.51 1.02
N PRO A 159 1.59 -1.13 2.10
CA PRO A 159 2.55 -0.50 2.99
C PRO A 159 3.80 -0.08 2.24
N VAL A 160 4.33 1.12 2.54
CA VAL A 160 5.61 1.55 1.98
C VAL A 160 6.74 0.73 2.60
N LEU A 161 7.56 0.09 1.76
CA LEU A 161 8.65 -0.78 2.19
C LEU A 161 9.86 0.02 2.67
N ALA A 162 10.38 -0.32 3.85
CA ALA A 162 11.55 0.33 4.45
C ALA A 162 12.81 0.19 3.59
N GLU A 163 13.64 1.23 3.55
CA GLU A 163 14.93 1.17 2.86
C GLU A 163 15.93 0.33 3.68
N PRO A 164 16.74 -0.52 3.02
CA PRO A 164 17.79 -1.31 3.68
C PRO A 164 18.76 -0.41 4.43
N SER A 165 18.75 -0.49 5.75
CA SER A 165 19.69 0.21 6.63
C SER A 165 20.87 -0.70 6.96
N PRO A 166 22.14 -0.24 6.84
CA PRO A 166 23.33 -1.09 7.01
C PRO A 166 23.45 -1.82 8.37
N GLY A 167 22.72 -1.36 9.39
CA GLY A 167 22.75 -1.91 10.75
C GLY A 167 21.66 -2.93 11.09
N ALA A 168 20.72 -3.24 10.18
CA ALA A 168 19.64 -4.18 10.50
C ALA A 168 20.12 -5.65 10.47
N ASP A 169 19.80 -6.40 11.52
CA ASP A 169 20.04 -7.85 11.59
C ASP A 169 18.89 -8.59 10.90
N LEU A 170 19.19 -9.22 9.75
CA LEU A 170 18.21 -10.00 8.99
C LEU A 170 17.69 -11.23 9.74
N ARG A 171 18.27 -11.62 10.87
CA ARG A 171 17.77 -12.72 11.71
C ARG A 171 16.78 -12.26 12.79
N ALA A 172 16.66 -10.95 13.02
CA ALA A 172 15.87 -10.37 14.10
C ALA A 172 15.21 -9.05 13.66
N LEU A 173 14.46 -9.11 12.57
CA LEU A 173 13.76 -7.96 11.99
C LEU A 173 12.50 -7.59 12.79
N ASP A 174 12.15 -6.31 12.79
CA ASP A 174 10.83 -5.84 13.24
C ASP A 174 9.77 -6.12 12.16
N PRO A 175 8.80 -7.02 12.40
CA PRO A 175 7.76 -7.33 11.43
C PRO A 175 6.87 -6.12 11.11
N GLY A 176 6.76 -5.13 11.99
CA GLY A 176 6.01 -3.89 11.73
C GLY A 176 6.68 -2.97 10.71
N VAL A 177 7.98 -3.16 10.46
CA VAL A 177 8.78 -2.40 9.51
C VAL A 177 9.03 -3.21 8.24
N TRP A 178 9.42 -4.47 8.40
CA TRP A 178 9.92 -5.33 7.32
C TRP A 178 8.87 -6.33 6.81
N GLY A 179 7.74 -6.49 7.49
CA GLY A 179 6.76 -7.54 7.20
C GLY A 179 7.23 -8.96 7.54
N ALA A 180 8.47 -9.12 8.00
CA ALA A 180 9.08 -10.39 8.34
C ALA A 180 9.88 -10.28 9.64
N GLU A 181 10.01 -11.39 10.37
CA GLU A 181 10.86 -11.48 11.56
C GLU A 181 12.29 -11.91 11.22
N SER A 182 12.48 -12.56 10.08
CA SER A 182 13.78 -12.92 9.55
C SER A 182 13.74 -13.08 8.02
N VAL A 183 14.89 -12.85 7.38
CA VAL A 183 15.10 -13.04 5.95
C VAL A 183 16.47 -13.68 5.74
N GLY A 184 16.49 -14.99 5.46
CA GLY A 184 17.73 -15.73 5.22
C GLY A 184 18.03 -16.01 3.75
N ALA A 185 16.99 -16.16 2.93
CA ALA A 185 17.09 -16.57 1.54
C ALA A 185 16.29 -15.63 0.63
N CYS A 186 16.76 -15.51 -0.60
CA CYS A 186 16.11 -14.78 -1.66
C CYS A 186 14.82 -15.50 -2.08
N SER A 187 13.70 -14.79 -2.06
CA SER A 187 12.42 -15.31 -2.51
C SER A 187 12.40 -15.77 -3.96
N VAL A 188 13.35 -15.30 -4.80
CA VAL A 188 13.38 -15.60 -6.23
C VAL A 188 14.32 -16.77 -6.54
N CYS A 189 15.58 -16.68 -6.12
CA CYS A 189 16.63 -17.63 -6.51
C CYS A 189 17.06 -18.60 -5.40
N ASP A 190 16.45 -18.52 -4.21
CA ASP A 190 16.83 -19.28 -2.99
C ASP A 190 18.27 -19.03 -2.48
N GLY A 191 19.03 -18.14 -3.13
CA GLY A 191 20.37 -17.73 -2.71
C GLY A 191 20.36 -16.88 -1.45
N PRO A 192 21.50 -16.75 -0.74
CA PRO A 192 21.58 -15.98 0.50
C PRO A 192 21.37 -14.48 0.26
N VAL A 193 20.74 -13.79 1.21
CA VAL A 193 20.67 -12.33 1.25
C VAL A 193 21.85 -11.79 2.08
N ALA A 194 22.74 -11.01 1.46
CA ALA A 194 24.00 -10.56 2.04
C ALA A 194 23.81 -9.38 3.03
N GLY A 195 23.18 -9.65 4.17
CA GLY A 195 22.87 -8.64 5.18
C GLY A 195 21.85 -7.61 4.70
N ALA A 196 21.50 -6.65 5.56
CA ALA A 196 20.45 -5.70 5.26
C ALA A 196 20.71 -4.86 4.01
N ALA A 197 21.96 -4.45 3.75
CA ALA A 197 22.32 -3.71 2.54
C ALA A 197 22.07 -4.49 1.23
N GLY A 198 22.07 -5.83 1.28
CA GLY A 198 21.75 -6.70 0.15
C GLY A 198 20.27 -7.09 0.05
N LEU A 199 19.41 -6.63 0.96
CA LEU A 199 17.98 -6.91 0.93
C LEU A 199 17.25 -5.93 0.01
N HIS A 200 16.61 -6.48 -1.01
CA HIS A 200 15.76 -5.75 -1.94
C HIS A 200 14.31 -6.21 -1.78
N GLN A 201 13.53 -5.51 -0.94
CA GLN A 201 12.11 -5.79 -0.77
C GLN A 201 11.25 -5.14 -1.86
N ALA A 202 10.26 -5.90 -2.35
CA ALA A 202 9.26 -5.41 -3.29
C ALA A 202 7.91 -6.09 -3.04
N TRP A 203 6.85 -5.38 -3.39
CA TRP A 203 5.51 -5.91 -3.59
C TRP A 203 5.33 -6.32 -5.04
N ILE A 204 4.61 -7.42 -5.28
CA ILE A 204 4.13 -7.78 -6.61
C ILE A 204 2.78 -8.50 -6.51
N SER A 205 1.84 -8.19 -7.41
CA SER A 205 0.55 -8.87 -7.49
C SER A 205 0.58 -9.95 -8.55
N LEU A 206 0.57 -11.23 -8.17
CA LEU A 206 0.63 -12.34 -9.12
C LEU A 206 -0.56 -13.28 -8.99
N ARG A 207 -0.92 -13.88 -10.12
CA ARG A 207 -1.85 -15.01 -10.16
C ARG A 207 -1.11 -16.27 -9.70
N THR A 208 -1.30 -16.65 -8.44
CA THR A 208 -0.67 -17.85 -7.86
C THR A 208 -1.47 -19.11 -8.13
N SER A 209 -2.80 -19.00 -8.32
CA SER A 209 -3.68 -20.15 -8.49
C SER A 209 -5.05 -19.78 -9.04
N GLY A 210 -5.37 -20.29 -10.22
CA GLY A 210 -6.70 -20.14 -10.81
C GLY A 210 -7.12 -18.67 -10.95
N ARG A 211 -8.12 -18.24 -10.19
CA ARG A 211 -8.76 -16.91 -10.31
C ARG A 211 -8.14 -15.82 -9.45
N ASP A 212 -7.53 -16.17 -8.32
CA ASP A 212 -7.07 -15.18 -7.35
C ASP A 212 -5.74 -14.56 -7.77
N VAL A 213 -5.61 -13.26 -7.50
CA VAL A 213 -4.35 -12.52 -7.60
C VAL A 213 -3.95 -12.14 -6.19
N LEU A 214 -2.78 -12.59 -5.77
CA LEU A 214 -2.28 -12.38 -4.41
C LEU A 214 -1.27 -11.23 -4.40
N PRO A 215 -1.33 -10.31 -3.42
CA PRO A 215 -0.25 -9.38 -3.14
C PRO A 215 0.87 -10.13 -2.39
N LEU A 216 2.04 -10.17 -3.02
CA LEU A 216 3.19 -10.94 -2.57
C LEU A 216 4.31 -10.03 -2.10
N LEU A 217 4.83 -10.29 -0.89
CA LEU A 217 6.07 -9.68 -0.41
C LEU A 217 7.25 -10.51 -0.91
N VAL A 218 8.14 -9.85 -1.67
CA VAL A 218 9.36 -10.43 -2.22
C VAL A 218 10.55 -9.94 -1.38
N ASN A 219 11.35 -10.86 -0.88
CA ASN A 219 12.65 -10.55 -0.27
C ASN A 219 13.76 -10.98 -1.22
N ALA A 220 14.25 -10.09 -2.09
CA ALA A 220 15.25 -10.43 -3.09
C ALA A 220 16.68 -10.12 -2.63
N CYS A 221 17.67 -10.90 -3.10
CA CYS A 221 19.09 -10.63 -2.83
C CYS A 221 19.72 -9.63 -3.81
N SER A 222 19.02 -9.26 -4.90
CA SER A 222 19.55 -8.36 -5.90
C SER A 222 18.46 -7.72 -6.77
N ARG A 223 18.82 -6.69 -7.54
CA ARG A 223 17.93 -6.08 -8.53
C ARG A 223 17.68 -7.00 -9.72
N GLU A 224 18.61 -7.86 -10.09
CA GLU A 224 18.39 -8.87 -11.14
C GLU A 224 17.29 -9.86 -10.72
N CYS A 225 17.27 -10.27 -9.45
CA CYS A 225 16.20 -11.11 -8.93
C CYS A 225 14.83 -10.41 -9.01
N LEU A 226 14.76 -9.10 -8.72
CA LEU A 226 13.52 -8.34 -8.89
C LEU A 226 13.13 -8.21 -10.37
N ALA A 227 14.09 -8.01 -11.27
CA ALA A 227 13.83 -7.92 -12.71
C ALA A 227 13.38 -9.25 -13.33
N ALA A 228 13.70 -10.38 -12.70
CA ALA A 228 13.27 -11.71 -13.11
C ALA A 228 11.84 -12.08 -12.69
N LEU A 229 11.15 -11.21 -11.93
CA LEU A 229 9.78 -11.45 -11.49
C LEU A 229 8.81 -11.47 -12.69
N PRO A 230 7.79 -12.36 -12.69
CA PRO A 230 6.77 -12.39 -13.73
C PRO A 230 5.96 -11.09 -13.81
N SER A 231 5.37 -10.81 -14.98
CA SER A 231 4.47 -9.67 -15.13
C SER A 231 3.13 -9.90 -14.40
N PRO A 232 2.65 -8.92 -13.62
CA PRO A 232 1.30 -8.91 -13.04
C PRO A 232 0.19 -8.96 -14.09
N PRO A 233 -1.02 -9.45 -13.74
CA PRO A 233 -2.18 -9.40 -14.62
C PRO A 233 -2.70 -7.97 -14.82
N GLU A 234 -3.47 -7.75 -15.89
CA GLU A 234 -4.11 -6.46 -16.17
C GLU A 234 -5.00 -5.98 -15.00
N GLY A 235 -5.02 -4.66 -14.78
CA GLY A 235 -5.77 -4.03 -13.68
C GLY A 235 -5.03 -4.03 -12.34
N TYR A 236 -3.83 -4.60 -12.27
CA TYR A 236 -2.90 -4.50 -11.14
C TYR A 236 -1.67 -3.67 -11.53
N LEU A 237 -0.86 -3.31 -10.51
CA LEU A 237 0.40 -2.60 -10.73
C LEU A 237 1.32 -3.37 -11.68
N PRO A 238 1.99 -2.70 -12.64
CA PRO A 238 2.63 -3.36 -13.79
C PRO A 238 3.94 -4.10 -13.46
N GLY A 239 4.42 -4.05 -12.23
CA GLY A 239 5.68 -4.70 -11.86
C GLY A 239 5.99 -4.58 -10.36
N PRO A 240 7.18 -5.04 -9.94
CA PRO A 240 7.61 -4.92 -8.56
C PRO A 240 7.67 -3.45 -8.12
N HIS A 241 7.09 -3.15 -6.97
CA HIS A 241 6.97 -1.78 -6.46
C HIS A 241 7.16 -1.74 -4.94
N ARG A 242 7.42 -0.55 -4.38
CA ARG A 242 7.71 -0.39 -2.94
C ARG A 242 6.52 0.00 -2.09
N GLY A 243 5.30 -0.22 -2.60
CA GLY A 243 4.05 0.08 -1.88
C GLY A 243 3.42 1.43 -2.21
N ARG A 244 4.12 2.19 -3.05
CA ARG A 244 3.63 3.30 -3.86
C ARG A 244 2.57 2.70 -4.84
N GLY A 245 1.30 3.10 -4.73
CA GLY A 245 0.09 2.49 -5.33
C GLY A 245 -0.06 2.59 -6.85
N LEU A 246 -1.23 2.16 -7.37
CA LEU A 246 -1.61 2.00 -8.81
C LEU A 246 -1.18 3.18 -9.70
N ASP A 247 -0.59 2.91 -10.87
CA ASP A 247 -0.04 3.92 -11.81
C ASP A 247 1.04 4.83 -11.22
N GLY A 248 1.69 4.40 -10.14
CA GLY A 248 2.63 5.20 -9.38
C GLY A 248 1.98 6.02 -8.26
N LEU A 249 0.67 5.89 -8.01
CA LEU A 249 -0.09 6.64 -6.99
C LEU A 249 0.42 6.39 -5.55
N LEU A 250 1.27 7.26 -5.05
CA LEU A 250 1.82 7.29 -3.69
C LEU A 250 0.79 7.51 -2.60
N ALA A 251 -0.16 8.42 -2.83
CA ALA A 251 -1.13 8.86 -1.84
C ALA A 251 -2.37 9.43 -2.52
N THR A 252 -3.49 9.46 -1.81
CA THR A 252 -4.69 10.14 -2.27
C THR A 252 -5.46 10.73 -1.10
N ALA A 253 -6.11 11.87 -1.28
CA ALA A 253 -6.99 12.51 -0.29
C ALA A 253 -8.28 13.03 -0.94
N GLU A 254 -9.37 13.11 -0.19
CA GLU A 254 -10.56 13.89 -0.57
C GLU A 254 -10.64 15.06 0.39
N LEU A 255 -10.68 16.28 -0.14
CA LEU A 255 -10.76 17.51 0.62
C LEU A 255 -12.07 18.23 0.28
N GLU A 256 -12.66 18.87 1.28
CA GLU A 256 -13.70 19.88 1.08
C GLU A 256 -13.08 21.24 1.36
N LEU A 257 -12.79 22.00 0.29
CA LEU A 257 -12.16 23.31 0.39
C LEU A 257 -13.14 24.41 0.01
N PHE A 258 -12.96 25.60 0.57
CA PHE A 258 -13.75 26.77 0.21
C PHE A 258 -12.91 27.68 -0.70
N ALA A 259 -13.34 27.91 -1.94
CA ALA A 259 -12.62 28.73 -2.91
C ALA A 259 -12.98 30.21 -2.75
N ASP A 260 -12.49 30.85 -1.68
CA ASP A 260 -12.62 32.30 -1.53
C ASP A 260 -11.83 33.01 -2.64
N SER A 261 -12.40 34.06 -3.23
CA SER A 261 -11.83 34.71 -4.42
C SER A 261 -11.72 33.80 -5.66
N SER A 262 -12.54 32.75 -5.76
CA SER A 262 -12.66 31.87 -6.93
C SER A 262 -11.35 31.17 -7.34
N GLN A 263 -10.56 30.73 -6.37
CA GLN A 263 -9.31 30.01 -6.62
C GLN A 263 -8.95 29.07 -5.46
N LEU A 264 -8.04 28.13 -5.73
CA LEU A 264 -7.38 27.26 -4.76
C LEU A 264 -5.86 27.31 -4.99
N HIS A 265 -5.07 27.01 -3.96
CA HIS A 265 -3.61 27.04 -4.05
C HIS A 265 -3.01 25.65 -3.86
N VAL A 266 -2.02 25.34 -4.69
CA VAL A 266 -1.10 24.20 -4.48
C VAL A 266 0.30 24.77 -4.32
N ARG A 267 0.94 24.58 -3.17
CA ARG A 267 2.24 25.20 -2.89
C ARG A 267 3.12 24.35 -1.98
N ASP A 268 4.42 24.58 -2.04
CA ASP A 268 5.35 24.03 -1.06
C ASP A 268 5.01 24.53 0.36
N ALA A 269 5.20 23.66 1.37
CA ALA A 269 4.82 23.93 2.75
C ALA A 269 5.47 25.19 3.34
N ASP A 270 6.69 25.51 2.90
CA ASP A 270 7.46 26.66 3.38
C ASP A 270 7.40 27.86 2.41
N SER A 271 6.44 27.87 1.48
CA SER A 271 6.23 28.98 0.54
C SER A 271 5.27 30.00 1.13
N ASP A 272 5.60 31.29 1.03
CA ASP A 272 4.77 32.45 1.38
C ASP A 272 4.37 33.29 0.15
N GLU A 273 4.54 32.74 -1.06
CA GLU A 273 4.24 33.45 -2.31
C GLU A 273 2.76 33.87 -2.39
N ASP A 274 2.52 35.16 -2.69
CA ASP A 274 1.17 35.69 -2.89
C ASP A 274 0.64 35.33 -4.28
N LEU A 275 -0.34 34.43 -4.31
CA LEU A 275 -1.03 33.99 -5.52
C LEU A 275 -2.36 34.70 -5.75
N LEU A 276 -2.91 35.40 -4.74
CA LEU A 276 -4.23 36.03 -4.82
C LEU A 276 -4.26 37.13 -5.89
N GLY A 277 -3.19 37.92 -6.00
CA GLY A 277 -3.08 39.07 -6.91
C GLY A 277 -2.53 38.77 -8.31
N ALA A 278 -2.05 37.55 -8.58
CA ALA A 278 -1.22 37.25 -9.75
C ALA A 278 -2.02 36.86 -11.03
N TRP A 279 -3.33 37.12 -11.05
CA TRP A 279 -4.22 36.78 -12.16
C TRP A 279 -4.14 37.80 -13.32
N THR A 280 -3.31 37.50 -14.32
CA THR A 280 -3.28 38.23 -15.61
C THR A 280 -4.47 37.82 -16.51
N ALA A 281 -4.68 38.53 -17.63
CA ALA A 281 -5.69 38.13 -18.62
C ALA A 281 -5.43 36.71 -19.17
N GLN A 282 -4.16 36.38 -19.43
CA GLN A 282 -3.75 35.05 -19.89
C GLN A 282 -3.98 33.99 -18.80
N ALA A 283 -3.60 34.27 -17.55
CA ALA A 283 -3.80 33.34 -16.44
C ALA A 283 -5.28 33.02 -16.22
N ARG A 284 -6.18 34.02 -16.37
CA ARG A 284 -7.63 33.81 -16.32
C ARG A 284 -8.13 32.93 -17.48
N ALA A 285 -7.59 33.12 -18.68
CA ALA A 285 -7.97 32.33 -19.85
C ALA A 285 -7.51 30.87 -19.75
N ASP A 286 -6.33 30.64 -19.17
CA ASP A 286 -5.80 29.30 -18.96
C ASP A 286 -6.43 28.65 -17.71
N GLY A 287 -6.83 29.43 -16.71
CA GLY A 287 -7.39 28.98 -15.43
C GLY A 287 -6.34 28.58 -14.41
N LEU A 288 -5.12 29.08 -14.57
CA LEU A 288 -3.98 28.75 -13.74
C LEU A 288 -3.01 29.92 -13.64
N VAL A 289 -2.48 30.16 -12.44
CA VAL A 289 -1.44 31.15 -12.12
C VAL A 289 -0.19 30.39 -11.71
N PRO A 290 0.83 30.25 -12.57
CA PRO A 290 2.09 29.64 -12.18
C PRO A 290 2.91 30.63 -11.34
N ALA A 291 3.47 30.15 -10.24
CA ALA A 291 4.53 30.82 -9.50
C ALA A 291 5.69 29.84 -9.26
N ARG A 292 6.73 30.27 -8.54
CA ARG A 292 7.95 29.47 -8.42
C ARG A 292 7.75 28.32 -7.43
N ARG A 293 7.13 28.57 -6.28
CA ARG A 293 6.90 27.57 -5.22
C ARG A 293 5.42 27.32 -4.97
N GLY A 294 4.58 27.77 -5.88
CA GLY A 294 3.13 27.60 -5.80
C GLY A 294 2.44 27.76 -7.14
N VAL A 295 1.19 27.37 -7.17
CA VAL A 295 0.31 27.55 -8.31
C VAL A 295 -1.10 27.86 -7.83
N GLY A 296 -1.70 28.91 -8.39
CA GLY A 296 -3.10 29.24 -8.23
C GLY A 296 -3.92 28.48 -9.28
N VAL A 297 -4.98 27.80 -8.84
CA VAL A 297 -5.91 27.06 -9.69
C VAL A 297 -7.26 27.76 -9.63
N GLY A 298 -7.79 28.16 -10.79
CA GLY A 298 -9.04 28.93 -10.85
C GLY A 298 -10.25 28.03 -10.73
N THR A 299 -11.29 28.50 -10.04
CA THR A 299 -12.58 27.81 -9.90
C THR A 299 -13.68 28.53 -10.71
N VAL A 300 -14.88 27.94 -10.80
CA VAL A 300 -16.02 28.55 -11.52
C VAL A 300 -16.49 29.83 -10.84
N GLY A 301 -16.44 29.86 -9.52
CA GLY A 301 -16.83 30.99 -8.67
C GLY A 301 -16.48 30.71 -7.22
N GLU A 302 -17.01 31.52 -6.32
CA GLU A 302 -16.85 31.33 -4.88
C GLU A 302 -17.80 30.24 -4.35
N GLY A 303 -17.29 29.37 -3.50
CA GLY A 303 -18.08 28.31 -2.88
C GLY A 303 -17.27 27.09 -2.46
N GLY A 304 -17.99 26.04 -2.05
CA GLY A 304 -17.41 24.75 -1.72
C GLY A 304 -16.94 23.98 -2.96
N VAL A 305 -15.74 23.42 -2.89
CA VAL A 305 -15.10 22.62 -3.93
C VAL A 305 -14.68 21.28 -3.32
N GLU A 306 -15.15 20.19 -3.92
CA GLU A 306 -14.67 18.85 -3.63
C GLU A 306 -13.37 18.63 -4.40
N VAL A 307 -12.27 18.40 -3.68
CA VAL A 307 -10.93 18.24 -4.26
C VAL A 307 -10.40 16.85 -3.99
N THR A 308 -10.25 16.05 -5.05
CA THR A 308 -9.51 14.79 -5.00
C THR A 308 -8.03 15.07 -5.26
N VAL A 309 -7.17 14.78 -4.30
CA VAL A 309 -5.71 14.86 -4.48
C VAL A 309 -5.14 13.47 -4.72
N GLU A 310 -4.23 13.34 -5.67
CA GLU A 310 -3.55 12.10 -6.04
C GLU A 310 -2.06 12.36 -6.26
N VAL A 311 -1.20 11.73 -5.47
CA VAL A 311 0.26 11.90 -5.54
C VAL A 311 0.83 10.70 -6.28
N PHE A 312 1.72 10.88 -7.24
CA PHE A 312 2.33 9.83 -8.05
C PHE A 312 3.87 9.86 -7.99
N ALA A 313 4.51 8.71 -8.18
CA ALA A 313 5.96 8.55 -8.26
C ALA A 313 6.54 9.04 -9.59
N ALA A 314 5.71 9.08 -10.64
CA ALA A 314 6.04 9.48 -11.99
C ALA A 314 4.76 10.01 -12.67
N GLU A 315 4.87 10.48 -13.91
CA GLU A 315 3.74 11.04 -14.65
C GLU A 315 2.58 10.04 -14.76
N PRO A 316 1.38 10.40 -14.27
CA PRO A 316 0.20 9.55 -14.38
C PRO A 316 -0.38 9.58 -15.80
N GLY A 317 -1.02 8.47 -16.19
CA GLY A 317 -1.67 8.32 -17.49
C GLY A 317 -2.64 9.47 -17.82
N ALA A 318 -2.69 9.84 -19.11
CA ALA A 318 -3.54 10.93 -19.57
C ALA A 318 -5.03 10.52 -19.59
N ASP A 319 -5.88 11.32 -18.95
CA ASP A 319 -7.34 11.16 -18.91
C ASP A 319 -8.08 12.47 -19.27
N HIS A 320 -7.44 13.31 -20.08
CA HIS A 320 -7.88 14.68 -20.36
C HIS A 320 -9.31 14.79 -20.91
N GLY A 321 -9.78 13.75 -21.62
CA GLY A 321 -11.12 13.71 -22.21
C GLY A 321 -12.25 13.71 -21.18
N ALA A 322 -11.99 13.30 -19.94
CA ALA A 322 -12.98 13.19 -18.87
C ALA A 322 -13.28 14.52 -18.15
N PHE A 323 -12.50 15.57 -18.42
CA PHE A 323 -12.55 16.85 -17.70
C PHE A 323 -12.85 18.00 -18.65
N GLU A 324 -13.51 19.05 -18.17
CA GLU A 324 -13.79 20.26 -18.97
C GLU A 324 -12.56 21.15 -19.11
N GLN A 325 -11.70 21.16 -18.09
CA GLN A 325 -10.45 21.91 -18.07
C GLN A 325 -9.35 21.03 -17.52
N VAL A 326 -8.18 21.06 -18.16
CA VAL A 326 -6.98 20.36 -17.69
C VAL A 326 -5.78 21.25 -17.93
N VAL A 327 -5.11 21.60 -16.85
CA VAL A 327 -3.95 22.49 -16.82
C VAL A 327 -2.85 21.88 -15.98
N GLU A 328 -1.61 22.19 -16.36
CA GLU A 328 -0.41 21.78 -15.63
C GLU A 328 0.52 22.95 -15.39
N ALA A 329 1.22 22.89 -14.26
CA ALA A 329 2.38 23.73 -13.96
C ALA A 329 3.38 22.97 -13.10
N THR A 330 4.62 23.43 -13.09
CA THR A 330 5.65 22.88 -12.19
C THR A 330 5.91 23.88 -11.07
N ILE A 331 6.04 23.38 -9.84
CA ILE A 331 6.46 24.15 -8.67
C ILE A 331 7.77 23.60 -8.12
N GLU A 332 8.57 24.43 -7.47
CA GLU A 332 9.71 24.02 -6.66
C GLU A 332 9.27 23.67 -5.24
N ALA A 333 9.45 22.41 -4.84
CA ALA A 333 9.09 21.91 -3.51
C ALA A 333 10.32 21.43 -2.72
N PRO A 334 11.24 22.33 -2.29
CA PRO A 334 12.46 21.96 -1.57
C PRO A 334 12.18 21.37 -0.18
N SER A 335 11.02 21.64 0.43
CA SER A 335 10.64 21.05 1.71
C SER A 335 10.29 19.55 1.58
N GLY A 336 10.03 19.08 0.35
CA GLY A 336 9.47 17.75 0.10
C GLY A 336 8.00 17.63 0.52
N ARG A 337 7.34 18.74 0.87
CA ARG A 337 5.94 18.78 1.33
C ARG A 337 5.14 19.78 0.51
N VAL A 338 4.05 19.32 -0.08
CA VAL A 338 3.14 20.16 -0.87
C VAL A 338 1.77 20.21 -0.19
N ALA A 339 1.20 21.40 -0.05
CA ALA A 339 -0.12 21.62 0.50
C ALA A 339 -1.13 21.96 -0.61
N VAL A 340 -2.37 21.51 -0.46
CA VAL A 340 -3.52 21.92 -1.27
C VAL A 340 -4.52 22.61 -0.34
N LEU A 341 -4.81 23.88 -0.56
CA LEU A 341 -5.53 24.71 0.40
C LEU A 341 -6.37 25.82 -0.26
N SER A 342 -7.33 26.32 0.51
CA SER A 342 -8.01 27.59 0.25
C SER A 342 -7.04 28.77 0.37
N PRO A 343 -7.23 29.84 -0.42
CA PRO A 343 -6.40 31.06 -0.36
C PRO A 343 -6.30 31.71 1.03
N THR A 344 -7.40 31.79 1.78
CA THR A 344 -7.39 32.25 3.19
C THR A 344 -7.33 31.11 4.21
N GLY A 345 -7.06 29.88 3.78
CA GLY A 345 -6.96 28.71 4.65
C GLY A 345 -5.79 28.81 5.64
N HIS A 346 -6.03 28.40 6.88
CA HIS A 346 -4.99 28.35 7.91
C HIS A 346 -4.05 27.15 7.66
N LEU A 347 -2.78 27.43 7.38
CA LEU A 347 -1.76 26.42 7.02
C LEU A 347 -1.60 25.24 8.01
N PRO A 348 -1.68 25.43 9.34
CA PRO A 348 -1.63 24.32 10.30
C PRO A 348 -2.73 23.26 10.13
N ASP A 349 -3.85 23.63 9.52
CA ASP A 349 -5.01 22.77 9.28
C ASP A 349 -5.01 22.19 7.85
N ALA A 350 -4.04 22.55 7.01
CA ALA A 350 -3.94 22.08 5.64
C ALA A 350 -3.46 20.62 5.59
N GLU A 351 -3.98 19.85 4.63
CA GLU A 351 -3.44 18.53 4.34
C GLU A 351 -2.17 18.66 3.50
N PHE A 352 -1.11 17.94 3.92
CA PHE A 352 0.19 17.94 3.28
C PHE A 352 0.50 16.61 2.62
N PHE A 353 1.16 16.69 1.48
CA PHE A 353 1.52 15.56 0.62
C PHE A 353 3.04 15.49 0.47
N ASP A 354 3.63 14.36 0.87
CA ASP A 354 5.07 14.14 0.83
C ASP A 354 5.54 13.69 -0.57
N LEU A 355 6.55 14.38 -1.11
CA LEU A 355 7.20 14.14 -2.40
C LEU A 355 8.74 14.29 -2.25
N PRO A 356 9.55 13.68 -3.14
CA PRO A 356 10.98 13.96 -3.17
C PRO A 356 11.24 15.48 -3.29
N PRO A 357 12.17 16.05 -2.50
CA PRO A 357 12.52 17.46 -2.63
C PRO A 357 12.95 17.82 -4.05
N GLY A 358 12.39 18.90 -4.60
CA GLY A 358 12.70 19.38 -5.94
C GLY A 358 11.46 19.74 -6.78
N PRO A 359 11.58 19.73 -8.11
CA PRO A 359 10.49 20.08 -9.01
C PRO A 359 9.33 19.08 -8.94
N VAL A 360 8.12 19.59 -8.70
CA VAL A 360 6.87 18.83 -8.68
C VAL A 360 5.93 19.35 -9.75
N ARG A 361 5.44 18.46 -10.60
CA ARG A 361 4.39 18.76 -11.57
C ARG A 361 3.03 18.64 -10.91
N VAL A 362 2.21 19.66 -11.13
CA VAL A 362 0.83 19.77 -10.66
C VAL A 362 -0.07 19.73 -11.88
N ARG A 363 -0.99 18.76 -11.95
CA ARG A 363 -2.09 18.72 -12.92
C ARG A 363 -3.39 19.02 -12.20
N ALA A 364 -4.04 20.13 -12.53
CA ALA A 364 -5.38 20.44 -12.06
C ALA A 364 -6.39 20.14 -13.17
N SER A 365 -7.33 19.24 -12.88
CA SER A 365 -8.35 18.78 -13.81
C SER A 365 -9.73 19.04 -13.23
N ARG A 366 -10.55 19.83 -13.90
CA ARG A 366 -11.88 20.21 -13.43
C ARG A 366 -12.97 19.44 -14.16
N ALA A 367 -13.89 18.84 -13.40
CA ALA A 367 -15.03 18.15 -13.97
C ALA A 367 -16.15 19.14 -14.37
N ALA A 368 -17.04 18.70 -15.24
CA ALA A 368 -18.28 19.43 -15.50
C ALA A 368 -19.11 19.52 -14.22
N PRO A 369 -19.77 20.67 -13.95
CA PRO A 369 -20.70 20.77 -12.83
C PRO A 369 -21.81 19.72 -12.99
N ALA A 370 -22.10 18.98 -11.92
CA ALA A 370 -23.15 17.97 -11.96
C ALA A 370 -24.51 18.62 -12.25
N ALA A 371 -25.38 17.93 -12.99
CA ALA A 371 -26.71 18.42 -13.30
C ALA A 371 -27.56 18.53 -12.01
N GLY A 372 -27.75 19.76 -11.52
CA GLY A 372 -28.56 20.05 -10.34
C GLY A 372 -28.22 21.41 -9.73
N ARG A 373 -29.22 22.16 -9.24
CA ARG A 373 -28.97 23.42 -8.50
C ARG A 373 -28.25 23.09 -7.19
N GLY A 374 -27.07 23.67 -6.99
CA GLY A 374 -26.30 23.58 -5.75
C GLY A 374 -25.27 22.45 -5.67
N ALA A 375 -24.93 21.79 -6.78
CA ALA A 375 -23.83 20.81 -6.79
C ALA A 375 -22.47 21.51 -6.60
N ALA A 376 -21.66 21.01 -5.67
CA ALA A 376 -20.29 21.49 -5.45
C ALA A 376 -19.43 21.26 -6.70
N GLU A 377 -18.52 22.21 -6.97
CA GLU A 377 -17.51 22.07 -8.02
C GLU A 377 -16.56 20.94 -7.68
N ARG A 378 -16.11 20.15 -8.67
CA ARG A 378 -15.17 19.05 -8.45
C ARG A 378 -13.86 19.28 -9.18
N LEU A 379 -12.77 19.21 -8.42
CA LEU A 379 -11.42 19.35 -8.91
C LEU A 379 -10.61 18.10 -8.58
N ARG A 380 -9.79 17.65 -9.53
CA ARG A 380 -8.77 16.63 -9.30
C ARG A 380 -7.38 17.26 -9.43
N VAL A 381 -6.57 17.14 -8.38
CA VAL A 381 -5.20 17.62 -8.35
C VAL A 381 -4.26 16.41 -8.33
N ARG A 382 -3.45 16.25 -9.37
CA ARG A 382 -2.40 15.22 -9.41
C ARG A 382 -1.01 15.84 -9.22
N LEU A 383 -0.17 15.20 -8.41
CA LEU A 383 1.17 15.67 -8.07
C LEU A 383 2.21 14.59 -8.41
N TRP A 384 3.32 14.91 -9.06
CA TRP A 384 4.42 13.95 -9.26
C TRP A 384 5.79 14.65 -9.43
N PRO A 385 6.91 14.00 -9.05
CA PRO A 385 8.23 14.59 -9.24
C PRO A 385 8.63 14.62 -10.73
N VAL A 386 9.35 15.67 -11.13
CA VAL A 386 9.90 15.81 -12.50
C VAL A 386 11.38 16.19 -12.46
N ALA A 387 12.10 15.90 -13.54
CA ALA A 387 13.56 16.09 -13.59
C ALA A 387 13.99 17.57 -13.73
N GLY A 388 13.06 18.48 -14.05
CA GLY A 388 13.38 19.88 -14.25
C GLY A 388 12.14 20.76 -14.33
N GLN A 389 12.38 22.06 -14.46
CA GLN A 389 11.32 23.05 -14.64
C GLN A 389 10.72 22.95 -16.04
N GLU A 390 9.40 22.81 -16.10
CA GLU A 390 8.63 22.82 -17.34
C GLU A 390 7.60 23.93 -17.26
N GLY A 391 7.44 24.70 -18.34
CA GLY A 391 6.41 25.75 -18.41
C GLY A 391 4.99 25.19 -18.25
N PRO A 392 4.01 26.07 -17.99
CA PRO A 392 2.62 25.66 -17.86
C PRO A 392 2.08 25.08 -19.17
N ARG A 393 1.22 24.08 -19.07
CA ARG A 393 0.56 23.44 -20.21
C ARG A 393 -0.95 23.49 -20.04
N VAL A 394 -1.66 23.78 -21.13
CA VAL A 394 -3.12 23.80 -21.16
C VAL A 394 -3.58 22.76 -22.16
N PHE A 395 -4.10 21.64 -21.66
CA PHE A 395 -4.59 20.54 -22.50
C PHE A 395 -6.04 20.75 -22.90
N ARG A 396 -6.84 21.39 -22.04
CA ARG A 396 -8.22 21.75 -22.32
C ARG A 396 -8.58 23.04 -21.61
N ARG A 397 -9.18 23.98 -22.34
CA ARG A 397 -9.71 25.23 -21.81
C ARG A 397 -11.19 25.10 -21.48
N ARG A 398 -11.63 25.91 -20.52
CA ARG A 398 -13.03 26.11 -20.22
C ARG A 398 -13.78 26.52 -21.49
N GLY A 399 -14.87 25.81 -21.78
CA GLY A 399 -15.82 26.15 -22.84
C GLY A 399 -16.72 27.33 -22.47
#